data_AF-H2XMD6-F1
#
_entry.id   AF-H2XMD6-F1
#
_cell.length_a   1.000
_cell.length_b   1.000
_cell.length_c   1.000
_cell.angle_alpha   90.00
_cell.angle_beta   90.00
_cell.angle_gamma   90.00
#
_symmetry.space_group_name_H-M   'P 1'
#
loop_
_entity.id
_entity.type
_entity.pdbx_description
1 polymer ?
#
loop_
_entity_poly.entity_id
_entity_poly.type
_entity_poly.pdbx_seq_one_letter_code
_entity_poly.pdbx_strand_id
1 'polypeptide(L)'
;MSQGDVAVASIDDADELNATDTAFDVLGFSQDEKNGIYRIMGSIMHTGNMKFKQKPREEQAEADGTEDADKVTYLLGINSAEFVKSILSPRVRVGNDYVTKGQTVQQCYYSTGALSKAVYEKLFNWLVKRINETLSTRLPRSFFIGVLDIAGFEIFDFNSFEQLCINFTNEKLQQFFNHHMFVLEQEEYKREGIDWVFIDFGLDLQACIELIEKPLGIMSILEEECMFPKATDLTFKEKLYMNHLGKSNNFIKPRPQ
;
A
#
# COMPACT_ATOMS: atom_id res chain seq x y z
N MET A 1 10.55 11.44 2.61
CA MET A 1 9.37 11.92 3.38
C MET A 1 9.27 13.46 3.32
N SER A 2 9.40 14.07 2.14
CA SER A 2 9.47 15.55 2.02
C SER A 2 9.07 16.05 0.63
N GLN A 3 8.23 15.28 -0.08
CA GLN A 3 7.77 15.63 -1.42
C GLN A 3 6.50 16.51 -1.40
N GLY A 4 5.90 16.70 -0.22
CA GLY A 4 4.76 17.58 0.02
C GLY A 4 4.97 18.39 1.30
N ASP A 5 3.87 18.86 1.89
CA ASP A 5 3.93 19.66 3.12
C ASP A 5 4.53 18.86 4.28
N VAL A 6 5.44 19.51 5.01
CA VAL A 6 6.18 18.92 6.13
C VAL A 6 5.58 19.30 7.49
N ALA A 7 4.51 20.10 7.50
CA ALA A 7 3.80 20.53 8.69
C ALA A 7 2.33 20.77 8.35
N VAL A 8 1.44 20.44 9.27
CA VAL A 8 0.00 20.71 9.16
C VAL A 8 -0.36 21.71 10.25
N ALA A 9 -0.88 22.88 9.88
CA ALA A 9 -1.06 24.00 10.83
C ALA A 9 -1.94 23.68 12.06
N SER A 10 -2.80 22.66 11.96
CA SER A 10 -3.68 22.20 13.04
C SER A 10 -3.09 21.09 13.91
N ILE A 11 -1.86 20.64 13.65
CA ILE A 11 -1.23 19.49 14.31
C ILE A 11 0.15 19.90 14.83
N ASP A 12 0.42 19.59 16.10
CA ASP A 12 1.76 19.72 16.69
C ASP A 12 2.40 18.32 16.75
N ASP A 13 3.39 18.07 15.89
CA ASP A 13 4.08 16.79 15.80
C ASP A 13 4.81 16.39 17.10
N ALA A 14 5.24 17.38 17.91
CA ALA A 14 5.91 17.09 19.17
C ALA A 14 4.94 16.59 20.23
N ASP A 15 3.75 17.20 20.31
CA ASP A 15 2.70 16.76 21.22
C ASP A 15 2.12 15.41 20.80
N GLU A 16 1.89 15.19 19.50
CA GLU A 16 1.42 13.89 18.97
C GLU A 16 2.44 12.76 19.21
N LEU A 17 3.74 13.04 19.09
CA LEU A 17 4.79 12.08 19.44
C LEU A 17 4.73 11.70 20.92
N ASN A 18 4.59 12.68 21.82
CA ASN A 18 4.50 12.42 23.27
C ASN A 18 3.24 11.64 23.63
N ALA A 19 2.11 11.96 23.01
CA ALA A 19 0.86 11.23 23.18
C ALA A 19 0.98 9.78 22.71
N THR A 20 1.60 9.57 21.55
CA THR A 20 1.84 8.23 20.99
C THR A 20 2.81 7.41 21.85
N ASP A 21 3.90 8.01 22.33
CA ASP A 21 4.86 7.34 23.24
C ASP A 21 4.19 6.90 24.54
N THR A 22 3.34 7.75 25.11
CA THR A 22 2.53 7.43 26.29
C THR A 22 1.53 6.31 26.01
N ALA A 23 0.92 6.29 24.82
CA ALA A 23 -0.01 5.23 24.42
C ALA A 23 0.67 3.85 24.37
N PHE A 24 1.93 3.77 23.94
CA PHE A 24 2.70 2.53 24.02
C PHE A 24 2.85 2.03 25.46
N ASP A 25 3.11 2.91 26.41
CA ASP A 25 3.23 2.53 27.83
C ASP A 25 1.91 2.01 28.38
N VAL A 26 0.80 2.68 28.06
CA VAL A 26 -0.55 2.25 28.45
C VAL A 26 -0.90 0.86 27.87
N LEU A 27 -0.46 0.59 26.64
CA LEU A 27 -0.64 -0.70 25.96
C LEU A 27 0.39 -1.76 26.40
N GLY A 28 1.24 -1.44 27.38
CA GLY A 28 2.18 -2.40 27.98
C GLY A 28 3.31 -2.81 27.03
N PHE A 29 3.73 -1.93 26.13
CA PHE A 29 4.97 -2.11 25.38
C PHE A 29 6.16 -1.92 26.32
N SER A 30 7.16 -2.78 26.19
CA SER A 30 8.44 -2.60 26.88
C SER A 30 9.23 -1.45 26.25
N GLN A 31 10.16 -0.87 27.02
CA GLN A 31 11.05 0.16 26.49
C GLN A 31 11.89 -0.35 25.31
N ASP A 32 12.28 -1.63 25.30
CA ASP A 32 13.01 -2.24 24.19
C ASP A 32 12.16 -2.36 22.93
N GLU A 33 10.87 -2.70 23.06
CA GLU A 33 9.92 -2.71 21.94
C GLU A 33 9.74 -1.29 21.37
N LYS A 34 9.51 -0.28 22.23
CA LYS A 34 9.41 1.14 21.82
C LYS A 34 10.66 1.60 21.07
N ASN A 35 11.83 1.35 21.65
CA ASN A 35 13.12 1.67 21.03
C ASN A 35 13.30 0.94 19.68
N GLY A 36 12.86 -0.32 19.59
CA GLY A 36 12.87 -1.08 18.34
C GLY A 36 12.03 -0.44 17.25
N ILE A 37 10.79 -0.02 17.57
CA ILE A 37 9.89 0.69 16.65
C ILE A 37 10.58 1.97 16.14
N TYR A 38 11.11 2.80 17.04
CA TYR A 38 11.78 4.06 16.66
C TYR A 38 13.03 3.83 15.81
N ARG A 39 13.84 2.81 16.12
CA ARG A 39 15.00 2.43 15.31
C ARG A 39 14.60 2.01 13.91
N ILE A 40 13.56 1.20 13.77
CA ILE A 40 13.04 0.76 12.47
C ILE A 40 12.53 1.97 11.68
N MET A 41 11.73 2.85 12.29
CA MET A 41 11.23 4.06 11.62
C MET A 41 12.37 4.99 11.18
N GLY A 42 13.35 5.24 12.04
CA GLY A 42 14.54 6.02 11.69
C GLY A 42 15.33 5.37 10.54
N SER A 43 15.45 4.04 10.52
CA SER A 43 16.13 3.33 9.45
C SER A 43 15.42 3.49 8.09
N ILE A 44 14.08 3.53 8.06
CA ILE A 44 13.31 3.78 6.84
C ILE A 44 13.61 5.18 6.30
N MET A 45 13.65 6.19 7.18
CA MET A 45 13.96 7.57 6.80
C MET A 45 15.38 7.69 6.23
N HIS A 46 16.38 7.09 6.88
CA HIS A 46 17.76 7.08 6.37
C HIS A 46 17.91 6.28 5.07
N THR A 47 17.19 5.17 4.91
CA THR A 47 17.19 4.41 3.65
C THR A 47 16.73 5.28 2.47
N GLY A 48 15.75 6.16 2.70
CA GLY A 48 15.27 7.12 1.70
C GLY A 48 16.29 8.19 1.29
N ASN A 49 17.34 8.41 2.09
CA ASN A 49 18.39 9.39 1.81
C ASN A 49 19.62 8.79 1.12
N MET A 50 19.69 7.46 0.99
CA MET A 50 20.79 6.80 0.29
C MET A 50 20.89 7.25 -1.16
N LYS A 51 22.11 7.54 -1.61
CA LYS A 51 22.38 8.02 -2.97
C LYS A 51 23.21 7.01 -3.74
N PHE A 52 22.92 6.93 -5.03
CA PHE A 52 23.60 6.05 -5.97
C PHE A 52 23.99 6.83 -7.21
N LYS A 53 25.14 6.48 -7.79
CA LYS A 53 25.64 7.02 -9.05
C LYS A 53 26.05 5.91 -9.99
N GLN A 54 26.09 6.23 -11.29
CA GLN A 54 26.54 5.27 -12.29
C GLN A 54 28.06 5.20 -12.30
N LYS A 55 28.61 3.99 -12.35
CA LYS A 55 30.05 3.80 -12.50
C LYS A 55 30.55 4.32 -13.84
N PRO A 56 31.74 4.92 -13.93
CA PRO A 56 32.31 5.34 -15.20
C PRO A 56 32.47 4.15 -16.15
N ARG A 57 31.83 4.24 -17.34
CA ARG A 57 31.90 3.24 -18.43
C ARG A 57 31.18 1.90 -18.17
N GLU A 58 30.37 1.80 -17.13
CA GLU A 58 29.50 0.64 -16.86
C GLU A 58 28.04 1.10 -16.67
N GLU A 59 27.06 0.24 -16.93
CA GLU A 59 25.64 0.52 -16.59
C GLU A 59 25.34 0.30 -15.10
N GLN A 60 26.28 -0.28 -14.36
CA GLN A 60 26.10 -0.61 -12.95
C GLN A 60 26.18 0.63 -12.06
N ALA A 61 25.42 0.60 -10.98
CA ALA A 61 25.49 1.59 -9.91
C ALA A 61 26.68 1.34 -8.97
N GLU A 62 27.08 2.41 -8.30
CA GLU A 62 27.86 2.41 -7.08
C GLU A 62 27.21 3.36 -6.06
N ALA A 63 27.52 3.16 -4.77
CA ALA A 63 27.05 4.05 -3.72
C ALA A 63 27.72 5.42 -3.85
N ASP A 64 26.94 6.49 -3.68
CA ASP A 64 27.44 7.86 -3.64
C ASP A 64 27.50 8.35 -2.18
N GLY A 65 28.50 7.83 -1.46
CA GLY A 65 28.59 7.93 -0.01
C GLY A 65 27.87 6.77 0.70
N THR A 66 28.31 6.46 1.92
CA THR A 66 27.75 5.36 2.74
C THR A 66 27.15 5.82 4.06
N GLU A 67 27.20 7.12 4.37
CA GLU A 67 26.85 7.65 5.69
C GLU A 67 25.42 7.28 6.12
N ASP A 68 24.44 7.40 5.22
CA ASP A 68 23.08 7.00 5.53
C ASP A 68 22.91 5.48 5.59
N ALA A 69 23.66 4.71 4.78
CA ALA A 69 23.68 3.25 4.88
C ALA A 69 24.26 2.80 6.25
N ASP A 70 25.31 3.47 6.72
CA ASP A 70 25.93 3.22 8.02
C ASP A 70 24.94 3.52 9.16
N LYS A 71 24.15 4.60 9.07
CA LYS A 71 23.06 4.88 10.04
C LYS A 71 21.97 3.82 10.00
N VAL A 72 21.51 3.42 8.80
CA VAL A 72 20.49 2.36 8.63
C VAL A 72 20.96 1.08 9.31
N THR A 73 22.18 0.66 8.99
CA THR A 73 22.73 -0.62 9.46
C THR A 73 23.06 -0.60 10.94
N TYR A 74 23.47 0.54 11.50
CA TYR A 74 23.60 0.74 12.94
C TYR A 74 22.26 0.56 13.67
N LEU A 75 21.19 1.18 13.17
CA LEU A 75 19.84 1.08 13.77
C LEU A 75 19.28 -0.34 13.72
N LEU A 76 19.58 -1.08 12.64
CA LEU A 76 19.11 -2.44 12.42
C LEU A 76 20.05 -3.53 12.97
N GLY A 77 21.26 -3.17 13.40
CA GLY A 77 22.26 -4.11 13.88
C GLY A 77 22.80 -5.06 12.81
N ILE A 78 22.92 -4.59 11.56
CA ILE A 78 23.43 -5.38 10.42
C ILE A 78 24.75 -4.82 9.89
N ASN A 79 25.45 -5.56 9.02
CA ASN A 79 26.72 -5.12 8.44
C ASN A 79 26.49 -4.13 7.26
N SER A 80 27.08 -2.94 7.34
CA SER A 80 26.95 -1.90 6.31
C SER A 80 27.47 -2.33 4.93
N ALA A 81 28.66 -2.95 4.86
CA ALA A 81 29.25 -3.36 3.60
C ALA A 81 28.42 -4.45 2.91
N GLU A 82 27.88 -5.41 3.68
CA GLU A 82 26.98 -6.43 3.15
C GLU A 82 25.63 -5.85 2.71
N PHE A 83 25.09 -4.88 3.44
CA PHE A 83 23.85 -4.20 3.10
C PHE A 83 23.97 -3.45 1.77
N VAL A 84 25.00 -2.60 1.64
CA VAL A 84 25.28 -1.87 0.39
C VAL A 84 25.53 -2.82 -0.77
N LYS A 85 26.31 -3.89 -0.56
CA LYS A 85 26.56 -4.92 -1.57
C LYS A 85 25.28 -5.63 -2.00
N SER A 86 24.35 -5.88 -1.08
CA SER A 86 23.08 -6.55 -1.36
C SER A 86 22.14 -5.68 -2.20
N ILE A 87 22.24 -4.35 -2.08
CA ILE A 87 21.48 -3.41 -2.93
C ILE A 87 22.13 -3.30 -4.32
N LEU A 88 23.44 -3.08 -4.40
CA LEU A 88 24.15 -2.86 -5.66
C LEU A 88 24.29 -4.14 -6.51
N SER A 89 24.41 -5.28 -5.84
CA SER A 89 24.75 -6.57 -6.45
C SER A 89 24.08 -7.76 -5.73
N PRO A 90 22.73 -7.81 -5.69
CA PRO A 90 22.01 -8.91 -5.05
C PRO A 90 22.32 -10.26 -5.70
N ARG A 91 22.24 -11.32 -4.89
CA ARG A 91 22.30 -12.71 -5.36
C ARG A 91 20.90 -13.17 -5.74
N VAL A 92 20.70 -13.50 -7.01
CA VAL A 92 19.42 -13.99 -7.54
C VAL A 92 19.53 -15.49 -7.78
N ARG A 93 18.51 -16.24 -7.38
CA ARG A 93 18.42 -17.67 -7.64
C ARG A 93 17.99 -17.90 -9.09
N VAL A 94 18.78 -18.67 -9.84
CA VAL A 94 18.50 -19.06 -11.22
C VAL A 94 18.56 -20.58 -11.28
N GLY A 95 17.39 -21.23 -11.29
CA GLY A 95 17.29 -22.67 -11.12
C GLY A 95 17.79 -23.12 -9.74
N ASN A 96 18.87 -23.90 -9.73
CA ASN A 96 19.50 -24.39 -8.50
C ASN A 96 20.69 -23.54 -8.02
N ASP A 97 21.19 -22.62 -8.84
CA ASP A 97 22.37 -21.82 -8.54
C ASP A 97 22.02 -20.37 -8.16
N TYR A 98 22.98 -19.67 -7.54
CA TYR A 98 22.88 -18.25 -7.22
C TYR A 98 23.88 -17.45 -8.04
N VAL A 99 23.39 -16.45 -8.76
CA VAL A 99 24.20 -15.54 -9.58
C VAL A 99 24.12 -14.13 -9.02
N THR A 100 25.25 -13.45 -8.97
CA THR A 100 25.31 -12.03 -8.60
C THR A 100 24.87 -11.18 -9.78
N LYS A 101 23.87 -10.31 -9.58
CA LYS A 101 23.35 -9.42 -10.60
C LYS A 101 23.63 -7.96 -10.22
N GLY A 102 24.44 -7.27 -11.01
CA GLY A 102 24.63 -5.82 -10.85
C GLY A 102 23.35 -5.06 -11.18
N GLN A 103 23.05 -4.02 -10.41
CA GLN A 103 21.88 -3.16 -10.58
C GLN A 103 22.26 -1.82 -11.22
N THR A 104 21.35 -1.24 -11.99
CA THR A 104 21.45 0.16 -12.42
C THR A 104 21.07 1.11 -11.28
N VAL A 105 21.38 2.41 -11.43
CA VAL A 105 21.02 3.43 -10.43
C VAL A 105 19.51 3.44 -10.16
N GLN A 106 18.70 3.38 -11.22
CA GLN A 106 17.26 3.35 -11.11
C GLN A 106 16.76 2.11 -10.36
N GLN A 107 17.34 0.94 -10.63
CA GLN A 107 17.00 -0.29 -9.92
C GLN A 107 17.37 -0.24 -8.43
N CYS A 108 18.49 0.43 -8.08
CA CYS A 108 18.86 0.65 -6.68
C CYS A 108 17.81 1.49 -5.94
N TYR A 109 17.37 2.61 -6.53
CA TYR A 109 16.31 3.45 -5.95
C TYR A 109 14.97 2.71 -5.82
N TYR A 110 14.60 1.90 -6.82
CA TYR A 110 13.42 1.05 -6.70
C TYR A 110 13.56 0.02 -5.57
N SER A 111 14.73 -0.61 -5.45
CA SER A 111 14.98 -1.62 -4.40
C SER A 111 14.94 -1.01 -3.00
N THR A 112 15.56 0.16 -2.79
CA THR A 112 15.51 0.85 -1.49
C THR A 112 14.10 1.33 -1.16
N GLY A 113 13.36 1.87 -2.14
CA GLY A 113 11.96 2.26 -1.96
C GLY A 113 11.07 1.07 -1.61
N ALA A 114 11.23 -0.06 -2.31
CA ALA A 114 10.51 -1.29 -2.03
C ALA A 114 10.87 -1.87 -0.64
N LEU A 115 12.14 -1.84 -0.27
CA LEU A 115 12.60 -2.26 1.05
C LEU A 115 11.97 -1.40 2.16
N SER A 116 11.99 -0.08 2.02
CA SER A 116 11.37 0.85 2.97
C SER A 116 9.88 0.55 3.16
N LYS A 117 9.13 0.35 2.06
CA LYS A 117 7.70 -0.01 2.12
C LYS A 117 7.48 -1.35 2.82
N ALA A 118 8.26 -2.37 2.47
CA ALA A 118 8.14 -3.70 3.05
C ALA A 118 8.49 -3.73 4.56
N VAL A 119 9.50 -2.97 4.98
CA VAL A 119 9.86 -2.85 6.40
C VAL A 119 8.75 -2.13 7.18
N TYR A 120 8.20 -1.04 6.63
CA TYR A 120 7.06 -0.34 7.25
C TYR A 120 5.83 -1.24 7.38
N GLU A 121 5.45 -1.94 6.31
CA GLU A 121 4.32 -2.87 6.29
C GLU A 121 4.47 -3.95 7.38
N LYS A 122 5.66 -4.55 7.49
CA LYS A 122 5.95 -5.56 8.51
C LYS A 122 5.88 -5.01 9.93
N LEU A 123 6.40 -3.80 10.15
CA LEU A 123 6.30 -3.11 11.43
C LEU A 123 4.84 -2.83 11.80
N PHE A 124 4.06 -2.29 10.87
CA PHE A 124 2.65 -1.97 11.08
C PHE A 124 1.82 -3.23 11.39
N ASN A 125 1.99 -4.30 10.62
CA ASN A 125 1.33 -5.58 10.88
C ASN A 125 1.72 -6.17 12.26
N TRP A 126 2.99 -6.02 12.64
CA TRP A 126 3.46 -6.43 13.98
C TRP A 126 2.83 -5.58 15.09
N LEU A 127 2.73 -4.26 14.92
CA LEU A 127 2.07 -3.35 15.87
C LEU A 127 0.61 -3.76 16.09
N VAL A 128 -0.15 -3.96 15.02
CA VAL A 128 -1.56 -4.40 15.10
C VAL A 128 -1.67 -5.72 15.87
N LYS A 129 -0.80 -6.69 15.57
CA LYS A 129 -0.78 -7.97 16.29
C LYS A 129 -0.49 -7.77 17.78
N ARG A 130 0.52 -6.98 18.13
CA ARG A 130 0.93 -6.71 19.52
C ARG A 130 -0.15 -5.98 20.33
N ILE A 131 -0.87 -5.05 19.69
CA ILE A 131 -2.03 -4.37 20.29
C ILE A 131 -3.17 -5.37 20.50
N ASN A 132 -3.48 -6.22 19.52
CA ASN A 132 -4.52 -7.24 19.62
C ASN A 132 -4.24 -8.27 20.73
N GLU A 133 -2.97 -8.62 20.95
CA GLU A 133 -2.56 -9.48 22.07
C GLU A 133 -2.88 -8.84 23.44
N THR A 134 -2.68 -7.52 23.55
CA THR A 134 -2.97 -6.73 24.76
C THR A 134 -4.48 -6.62 25.01
N LEU A 135 -5.28 -6.44 23.95
CA LEU A 135 -6.73 -6.37 24.01
C LEU A 135 -7.40 -7.76 24.11
N SER A 136 -6.62 -8.84 24.00
CA SER A 136 -7.15 -10.20 24.05
C SER A 136 -7.65 -10.57 25.44
N THR A 137 -8.76 -11.28 25.49
CA THR A 137 -9.40 -11.74 26.74
C THR A 137 -9.51 -13.26 26.72
N ARG A 138 -9.35 -13.90 27.88
CA ARG A 138 -9.41 -15.37 28.00
C ARG A 138 -10.83 -15.96 27.97
N LEU A 139 -11.85 -15.11 27.86
CA LEU A 139 -13.25 -15.53 27.87
C LEU A 139 -13.66 -16.06 26.50
N PRO A 140 -14.53 -17.08 26.44
CA PRO A 140 -15.08 -17.54 25.17
C PRO A 140 -15.88 -16.41 24.50
N ARG A 141 -15.64 -16.22 23.20
CA ARG A 141 -16.31 -15.19 22.39
C ARG A 141 -17.35 -15.86 21.50
N SER A 142 -18.61 -15.45 21.62
CA SER A 142 -19.72 -16.00 20.81
C SER A 142 -20.19 -15.04 19.72
N PHE A 143 -20.07 -13.74 19.95
CA PHE A 143 -20.53 -12.69 19.04
C PHE A 143 -19.55 -11.51 19.05
N PHE A 144 -19.54 -10.71 17.98
CA PHE A 144 -18.79 -9.46 17.91
C PHE A 144 -19.57 -8.42 17.09
N ILE A 145 -19.28 -7.15 17.34
CA ILE A 145 -19.72 -6.02 16.50
C ILE A 145 -18.46 -5.50 15.82
N GLY A 146 -18.42 -5.57 14.50
CA GLY A 146 -17.33 -4.99 13.71
C GLY A 146 -17.61 -3.52 13.41
N VAL A 147 -16.68 -2.65 13.75
CA VAL A 147 -16.70 -1.25 13.31
C VAL A 147 -15.69 -1.12 12.18
N LEU A 148 -16.15 -0.69 11.01
CA LEU A 148 -15.31 -0.43 9.85
C LEU A 148 -15.04 1.07 9.76
N ASP A 149 -13.76 1.44 9.87
CA ASP A 149 -13.27 2.79 9.67
C ASP A 149 -12.20 2.76 8.57
N ILE A 150 -12.51 3.36 7.43
CA ILE A 150 -11.67 3.37 6.24
C ILE A 150 -11.82 4.74 5.56
N ALA A 151 -10.77 5.18 4.87
CA ALA A 151 -10.82 6.37 4.04
C ALA A 151 -12.00 6.32 3.06
N GLY A 152 -12.72 7.44 2.97
CA GLY A 152 -13.81 7.60 2.00
C GLY A 152 -13.31 7.70 0.56
N PHE A 153 -14.24 7.86 -0.37
CA PHE A 153 -13.92 8.05 -1.78
C PHE A 153 -13.14 9.36 -1.98
N GLU A 154 -12.00 9.30 -2.67
CA GLU A 154 -11.08 10.42 -2.89
C GLU A 154 -11.15 10.91 -4.33
N ILE A 155 -11.32 12.23 -4.51
CA ILE A 155 -11.32 12.89 -5.83
C ILE A 155 -10.46 14.14 -5.72
N PHE A 156 -9.24 14.06 -6.26
CA PHE A 156 -8.30 15.19 -6.34
C PHE A 156 -8.05 15.61 -7.79
N ASP A 157 -7.33 16.72 -7.98
CA ASP A 157 -6.84 17.15 -9.30
C ASP A 157 -5.87 16.12 -9.91
N PHE A 158 -5.06 15.49 -9.06
CA PHE A 158 -4.17 14.39 -9.42
C PHE A 158 -4.50 13.16 -8.56
N ASN A 159 -4.96 12.09 -9.21
CA ASN A 159 -5.27 10.81 -8.56
C ASN A 159 -4.21 9.79 -8.97
N SER A 160 -3.52 9.24 -7.98
CA SER A 160 -2.50 8.21 -8.16
C SER A 160 -3.11 6.80 -8.17
N PHE A 161 -2.26 5.77 -8.27
CA PHE A 161 -2.70 4.38 -8.15
C PHE A 161 -3.33 4.10 -6.78
N GLU A 162 -2.85 4.77 -5.74
CA GLU A 162 -3.37 4.68 -4.39
C GLU A 162 -4.84 5.13 -4.32
N GLN A 163 -5.19 6.24 -4.97
CA GLN A 163 -6.59 6.70 -5.06
C GLN A 163 -7.48 5.68 -5.79
N LEU A 164 -6.98 5.04 -6.86
CA LEU A 164 -7.74 3.97 -7.54
C LEU A 164 -8.05 2.81 -6.60
N CYS A 165 -7.07 2.37 -5.79
CA CYS A 165 -7.26 1.30 -4.81
C CYS A 165 -8.24 1.68 -3.68
N ILE A 166 -8.15 2.90 -3.16
CA ILE A 166 -9.07 3.42 -2.14
C ILE A 166 -10.49 3.49 -2.69
N ASN A 167 -10.66 4.08 -3.88
CA ASN A 167 -11.96 4.24 -4.51
C ASN A 167 -12.57 2.89 -4.91
N PHE A 168 -11.77 1.94 -5.38
CA PHE A 168 -12.22 0.58 -5.65
C PHE A 168 -12.74 -0.12 -4.40
N THR A 169 -12.07 0.07 -3.26
CA THR A 169 -12.55 -0.46 -1.97
C THR A 169 -13.88 0.19 -1.57
N ASN A 170 -14.00 1.50 -1.72
CA ASN A 170 -15.24 2.23 -1.46
C ASN A 170 -16.39 1.78 -2.37
N GLU A 171 -16.12 1.50 -3.65
CA GLU A 171 -17.12 1.00 -4.60
C GLU A 171 -17.71 -0.35 -4.12
N LYS A 172 -16.85 -1.26 -3.65
CA LYS A 172 -17.28 -2.54 -3.05
C LYS A 172 -18.02 -2.37 -1.75
N LEU A 173 -17.60 -1.43 -0.90
CA LEU A 173 -18.30 -1.12 0.35
C LEU A 173 -19.69 -0.56 0.09
N GLN A 174 -19.83 0.32 -0.90
CA GLN A 174 -21.12 0.85 -1.31
C GLN A 174 -22.00 -0.26 -1.90
N GLN A 175 -21.44 -1.18 -2.69
CA GLN A 175 -22.19 -2.34 -3.18
C GLN A 175 -22.69 -3.23 -2.03
N PHE A 176 -21.84 -3.50 -1.05
CA PHE A 176 -22.21 -4.26 0.13
C PHE A 176 -23.32 -3.56 0.93
N PHE A 177 -23.21 -2.24 1.12
CA PHE A 177 -24.23 -1.44 1.79
C PHE A 177 -25.56 -1.50 1.04
N ASN A 178 -25.54 -1.25 -0.27
CA ASN A 178 -26.73 -1.34 -1.11
C ASN A 178 -27.38 -2.71 -0.93
N HIS A 179 -26.64 -3.79 -1.19
CA HIS A 179 -27.18 -5.15 -1.06
C HIS A 179 -27.78 -5.42 0.33
N HIS A 180 -27.06 -5.08 1.40
CA HIS A 180 -27.51 -5.37 2.76
C HIS A 180 -28.73 -4.54 3.18
N MET A 181 -28.72 -3.24 2.90
CA MET A 181 -29.84 -2.35 3.19
C MET A 181 -31.10 -2.81 2.44
N PHE A 182 -30.98 -3.13 1.14
CA PHE A 182 -32.13 -3.54 0.34
C PHE A 182 -32.70 -4.90 0.74
N VAL A 183 -31.86 -5.85 1.16
CA VAL A 183 -32.35 -7.13 1.70
C VAL A 183 -33.19 -6.88 2.97
N LEU A 184 -32.70 -6.06 3.89
CA LEU A 184 -33.43 -5.72 5.12
C LEU A 184 -34.75 -4.99 4.83
N GLU A 185 -34.74 -4.02 3.90
CA GLU A 185 -35.95 -3.32 3.47
C GLU A 185 -36.97 -4.28 2.85
N GLN A 186 -36.52 -5.23 2.01
CA GLN A 186 -37.41 -6.23 1.40
C GLN A 186 -38.04 -7.15 2.44
N GLU A 187 -37.27 -7.59 3.44
CA GLU A 187 -37.80 -8.37 4.56
C GLU A 187 -38.87 -7.59 5.36
N GLU A 188 -38.65 -6.28 5.54
CA GLU A 188 -39.58 -5.37 6.20
C GLU A 188 -40.89 -5.19 5.39
N TYR A 189 -40.80 -4.86 4.10
CA TYR A 189 -41.97 -4.73 3.22
C TYR A 189 -42.80 -6.02 3.19
N LYS A 190 -42.13 -7.18 3.14
CA LYS A 190 -42.78 -8.48 3.20
C LYS A 190 -43.47 -8.74 4.54
N ARG A 191 -42.87 -8.30 5.66
CA ARG A 191 -43.46 -8.41 7.01
C ARG A 191 -44.71 -7.56 7.15
N GLU A 192 -44.70 -6.36 6.59
CA GLU A 192 -45.83 -5.41 6.61
C GLU A 192 -46.90 -5.72 5.55
N GLY A 193 -46.66 -6.69 4.65
CA GLY A 193 -47.61 -7.07 3.61
C GLY A 193 -47.78 -6.01 2.52
N ILE A 194 -46.76 -5.19 2.28
CA ILE A 194 -46.75 -4.14 1.27
C ILE A 194 -46.23 -4.73 -0.05
N ASP A 195 -46.98 -4.52 -1.13
CA ASP A 195 -46.55 -4.91 -2.48
C ASP A 195 -45.32 -4.09 -2.90
N TRP A 196 -44.18 -4.77 -3.06
CA TRP A 196 -42.92 -4.18 -3.48
C TRP A 196 -42.46 -4.77 -4.82
N VAL A 197 -42.10 -3.91 -5.77
CA VAL A 197 -41.52 -4.33 -7.06
C VAL A 197 -40.02 -4.55 -6.88
N PHE A 198 -39.55 -5.75 -7.15
CA PHE A 198 -38.13 -6.10 -7.02
C PHE A 198 -37.26 -5.25 -7.95
N ILE A 199 -36.34 -4.48 -7.37
CA ILE A 199 -35.28 -3.77 -8.09
C ILE A 199 -33.96 -4.22 -7.46
N ASP A 200 -33.09 -4.83 -8.27
CA ASP A 200 -31.78 -5.30 -7.82
C ASP A 200 -30.73 -4.18 -7.93
N PHE A 201 -30.69 -3.34 -6.91
CA PHE A 201 -29.67 -2.28 -6.77
C PHE A 201 -28.28 -2.83 -6.45
N GLY A 202 -28.12 -4.13 -6.21
CA GLY A 202 -26.82 -4.78 -6.00
C GLY A 202 -25.96 -4.82 -7.26
N LEU A 203 -26.57 -4.67 -8.44
CA LEU A 203 -25.89 -4.77 -9.74
C LEU A 203 -25.43 -3.42 -10.31
N ASP A 204 -25.91 -2.29 -9.79
CA ASP A 204 -25.59 -0.96 -10.35
C ASP A 204 -24.08 -0.65 -10.32
N LEU A 205 -23.40 -1.09 -9.26
CA LEU A 205 -21.96 -0.90 -9.06
C LEU A 205 -21.13 -2.09 -9.57
N GLN A 206 -21.77 -3.23 -9.85
CA GLN A 206 -21.10 -4.46 -10.28
C GLN A 206 -20.27 -4.22 -11.55
N ALA A 207 -20.81 -3.47 -12.52
CA ALA A 207 -20.09 -3.17 -13.76
C ALA A 207 -18.79 -2.36 -13.53
N CYS A 208 -18.74 -1.49 -12.51
CA CYS A 208 -17.55 -0.73 -12.14
C CYS A 208 -16.51 -1.61 -11.46
N ILE A 209 -16.97 -2.43 -10.50
CA ILE A 209 -16.13 -3.38 -9.77
C ILE A 209 -15.51 -4.39 -10.75
N GLU A 210 -16.30 -4.94 -11.66
CA GLU A 210 -15.84 -5.91 -12.65
C GLU A 210 -14.83 -5.34 -13.64
N LEU A 211 -15.02 -4.09 -14.06
CA LEU A 211 -14.04 -3.38 -14.89
C LEU A 211 -12.66 -3.34 -14.23
N ILE A 212 -12.60 -3.28 -12.90
CA ILE A 212 -11.34 -3.16 -12.16
C ILE A 212 -10.72 -4.54 -11.89
N GLU A 213 -11.50 -5.51 -11.40
CA GLU A 213 -10.95 -6.76 -10.83
C GLU A 213 -11.06 -8.01 -11.70
N LYS A 214 -11.96 -8.05 -12.68
CA LYS A 214 -12.15 -9.27 -13.47
C LYS A 214 -10.94 -9.52 -14.37
N PRO A 215 -10.77 -10.76 -14.88
CA PRO A 215 -9.78 -11.02 -15.92
C PRO A 215 -9.93 -10.04 -17.08
N LEU A 216 -8.80 -9.52 -17.59
CA LEU A 216 -8.77 -8.44 -18.59
C LEU A 216 -9.35 -7.10 -18.12
N GLY A 217 -9.61 -6.93 -16.82
CA GLY A 217 -9.90 -5.65 -16.17
C GLY A 217 -8.63 -4.85 -15.91
N ILE A 218 -8.79 -3.68 -15.28
CA ILE A 218 -7.70 -2.71 -15.07
C ILE A 218 -6.53 -3.33 -14.30
N MET A 219 -6.80 -4.02 -13.18
CA MET A 219 -5.74 -4.62 -12.35
C MET A 219 -5.04 -5.77 -13.06
N SER A 220 -5.79 -6.62 -13.78
CA SER A 220 -5.23 -7.73 -14.56
C SER A 220 -4.31 -7.22 -15.67
N ILE A 221 -4.70 -6.18 -16.40
CA ILE A 221 -3.87 -5.58 -17.46
C ILE A 221 -2.60 -4.94 -16.86
N LEU A 222 -2.71 -4.30 -15.69
CA LEU A 222 -1.56 -3.70 -15.00
C LEU A 222 -0.56 -4.78 -14.55
N GLU A 223 -1.03 -5.87 -13.95
CA GLU A 223 -0.19 -7.00 -13.54
C GLU A 223 0.55 -7.61 -14.73
N GLU A 224 -0.14 -7.81 -15.86
CA GLU A 224 0.49 -8.31 -17.08
C GLU A 224 1.57 -7.36 -17.60
N GLU A 225 1.29 -6.05 -17.70
CA GLU A 225 2.27 -5.06 -18.18
C GLU A 225 3.51 -4.99 -17.27
N CYS A 226 3.34 -5.11 -15.95
CA CYS A 226 4.46 -5.17 -15.00
C CYS A 226 5.40 -6.37 -15.21
N MET A 227 4.95 -7.44 -15.87
CA MET A 227 5.76 -8.62 -16.18
C MET A 227 6.60 -8.45 -17.46
N PHE A 228 6.29 -7.46 -18.31
CA PHE A 228 7.00 -7.23 -19.57
C PHE A 228 8.08 -6.15 -19.41
N PRO A 229 9.38 -6.46 -19.56
CA PRO A 229 10.47 -5.50 -19.34
C PRO A 229 10.47 -4.26 -20.26
N LYS A 230 9.69 -4.29 -21.34
CA LYS A 230 9.57 -3.20 -22.33
C LYS A 230 8.22 -2.47 -22.24
N ALA A 231 7.35 -2.86 -21.32
CA ALA A 231 6.10 -2.14 -21.08
C ALA A 231 6.41 -0.73 -20.57
N THR A 232 5.51 0.20 -20.88
CA THR A 232 5.57 1.61 -20.50
C THR A 232 4.17 2.08 -20.14
N ASP A 233 4.08 3.25 -19.49
CA ASP A 233 2.78 3.88 -19.20
C ASP A 233 1.93 4.07 -20.48
N LEU A 234 2.59 4.28 -21.63
CA LEU A 234 1.91 4.40 -22.92
C LEU A 234 1.30 3.08 -23.37
N THR A 235 2.05 1.96 -23.30
CA THR A 235 1.54 0.64 -23.70
C THR A 235 0.42 0.16 -22.78
N PHE A 236 0.53 0.45 -21.49
CA PHE A 236 -0.54 0.20 -20.52
C PHE A 236 -1.82 0.98 -20.89
N LYS A 237 -1.71 2.29 -21.12
CA LYS A 237 -2.84 3.13 -21.54
C LYS A 237 -3.49 2.62 -22.84
N GLU A 238 -2.68 2.27 -23.84
CA GLU A 238 -3.17 1.76 -25.12
C GLU A 238 -3.94 0.45 -24.95
N LYS A 239 -3.44 -0.48 -24.13
CA LYS A 239 -4.16 -1.72 -23.80
C LYS A 239 -5.48 -1.45 -23.08
N LEU A 240 -5.52 -0.54 -22.11
CA LEU A 240 -6.76 -0.17 -21.44
C LEU A 240 -7.79 0.37 -22.43
N TYR A 241 -7.38 1.29 -23.32
CA TYR A 241 -8.28 1.90 -24.29
C TYR A 241 -8.79 0.87 -25.29
N MET A 242 -7.92 -0.01 -25.78
CA MET A 242 -8.30 -1.07 -26.72
C MET A 242 -9.33 -2.04 -26.11
N ASN A 243 -9.19 -2.36 -24.82
CA ASN A 243 -10.06 -3.33 -24.14
C ASN A 243 -11.38 -2.73 -23.67
N HIS A 244 -11.40 -1.47 -23.24
CA HIS A 244 -12.56 -0.91 -22.52
C HIS A 244 -13.21 0.31 -23.17
N LEU A 245 -12.48 1.13 -23.93
CA LEU A 245 -13.06 2.36 -24.48
C LEU A 245 -14.16 2.04 -25.50
N GLY A 246 -15.39 2.50 -25.21
CA GLY A 246 -16.58 2.23 -26.01
C GLY A 246 -17.14 0.80 -25.88
N LYS A 247 -16.55 -0.04 -25.01
CA LYS A 247 -17.00 -1.41 -24.71
C LYS A 247 -17.52 -1.56 -23.27
N SER A 248 -16.91 -0.82 -22.34
CA SER A 248 -17.28 -0.79 -20.93
C SER A 248 -17.83 0.60 -20.60
N ASN A 249 -19.11 0.70 -20.21
CA ASN A 249 -19.78 1.99 -19.97
C ASN A 249 -19.09 2.83 -18.89
N ASN A 250 -18.48 2.17 -17.90
CA ASN A 250 -17.82 2.83 -16.77
C ASN A 250 -16.36 3.24 -17.09
N PHE A 251 -15.87 2.96 -18.30
CA PHE A 251 -14.55 3.40 -18.75
C PHE A 251 -14.66 4.65 -19.63
N ILE A 252 -14.28 5.80 -19.07
CA ILE A 252 -14.38 7.10 -19.74
C ILE A 252 -13.01 7.66 -20.11
N LYS A 253 -12.99 8.55 -21.12
CA LYS A 253 -11.78 9.34 -21.42
C LYS A 253 -11.46 10.27 -20.25
N PRO A 254 -10.18 10.54 -19.97
CA PRO A 254 -9.79 11.49 -18.95
C PRO A 254 -10.34 12.88 -19.27
N ARG A 255 -10.69 13.63 -18.23
CA ARG A 255 -11.07 15.04 -18.38
C ARG A 255 -9.86 15.82 -18.91
N PRO A 256 -10.05 16.77 -19.85
CA PRO A 256 -8.96 17.67 -20.24
C PRO A 256 -8.44 18.39 -19.00
N GLN A 257 -7.12 18.43 -18.83
CA GLN A 257 -6.46 19.31 -17.86
C GLN A 257 -6.41 20.74 -18.40
#